data_AF-S8DNK9-F1
#
_entry.id   AF-S8DNK9-F1
#
_cell.length_a   1.000
_cell.length_b   1.000
_cell.length_c   1.000
_cell.angle_alpha   90.00
_cell.angle_beta   90.00
_cell.angle_gamma   90.00
#
_symmetry.space_group_name_H-M   'P 1'
#
loop_
_entity.id
_entity.type
_entity.pdbx_description
1 polymer ?
#
loop_
_entity_poly.entity_id
_entity_poly.type
_entity_poly.pdbx_seq_one_letter_code
_entity_poly.pdbx_strand_id
1 'polypeptide(L)' 'DLVSRIITAHLQHPLPSQMRLDGEGYVLTAKHTPWTFGREQLNFFWGEEDILPCRDKWSFFFASSKLEE' A
#
# COMPACT_ATOMS: atom_id res chain seq x y z
N ASP A 1 7.88 -8.08 -3.20
CA ASP A 1 7.95 -8.60 -1.81
C ASP A 1 7.69 -7.51 -0.76
N LEU A 2 8.48 -6.42 -0.69
CA LEU A 2 8.32 -5.37 0.33
C LEU A 2 6.91 -4.75 0.41
N VAL A 3 6.32 -4.35 -0.74
CA VAL A 3 4.96 -3.79 -0.78
C VAL A 3 3.95 -4.79 -0.20
N SER A 4 4.01 -6.06 -0.61
CA SER A 4 3.13 -7.11 -0.09
C SER A 4 3.26 -7.25 1.42
N ARG A 5 4.47 -7.24 1.98
CA ARG A 5 4.69 -7.28 3.44
C ARG A 5 4.07 -6.09 4.16
N ILE A 6 4.21 -4.88 3.61
CA ILE A 6 3.59 -3.67 4.19
C ILE A 6 2.08 -3.81 4.22
N ILE A 7 1.47 -4.24 3.11
CA ILE A 7 0.03 -4.43 3.02
C ILE A 7 -0.45 -5.52 3.99
N THR A 8 0.20 -6.69 3.99
CA THR A 8 -0.15 -7.79 4.91
C THR A 8 -0.02 -7.38 6.37
N ALA A 9 1.05 -6.68 6.74
CA ALA A 9 1.22 -6.18 8.09
C ALA A 9 0.11 -5.17 8.47
N HIS A 10 -0.24 -4.25 7.57
CA HIS A 10 -1.32 -3.28 7.80
C HIS A 10 -2.70 -3.94 7.97
N LEU A 11 -2.97 -5.03 7.23
CA LEU A 11 -4.19 -5.81 7.39
C LEU A 11 -4.29 -6.52 8.75
N GLN A 12 -3.16 -6.87 9.35
CA GLN A 12 -3.11 -7.45 10.70
C GLN A 12 -3.16 -6.39 11.79
N HIS A 13 -2.37 -5.32 11.64
CA HIS A 13 -2.25 -4.21 12.58
C HIS A 13 -2.09 -2.90 11.81
N PRO A 14 -2.95 -1.88 12.05
CA PRO A 14 -2.85 -0.62 11.33
C PRO A 14 -1.47 0.04 11.44
N LEU A 15 -0.76 0.08 10.31
CA LEU A 15 0.51 0.80 10.19
C LEU A 15 0.32 2.33 10.17
N PRO A 16 1.37 3.11 10.49
CA PRO A 16 1.34 4.57 10.35
C PRO A 16 0.96 5.04 8.94
N SER A 17 0.23 6.16 8.85
CA SER A 17 -0.23 6.74 7.57
C SER A 17 0.89 7.16 6.63
N GLN A 18 2.10 7.38 7.15
CA GLN A 18 3.28 7.65 6.35
C GLN A 18 4.48 6.91 6.94
N MET A 19 5.24 6.26 6.08
CA MET A 19 6.44 5.51 6.45
C MET A 19 7.53 5.75 5.40
N ARG A 20 8.78 5.75 5.86
CA ARG A 20 9.97 5.71 5.02
C ARG A 20 10.75 4.45 5.36
N LEU A 21 11.13 3.70 4.34
CA LEU A 21 11.91 2.47 4.45
C LEU A 21 13.13 2.59 3.54
N ASP A 22 14.31 2.44 4.11
CA ASP A 22 15.56 2.44 3.35
C ASP A 22 15.85 1.00 2.92
N GLY A 23 15.86 0.77 1.61
CA GLY A 23 16.23 -0.48 0.99
C GLY A 23 17.64 -0.41 0.40
N GLU A 24 18.13 -1.55 -0.08
CA GLU A 24 19.42 -1.58 -0.77
C GLU A 24 19.32 -0.86 -2.12
N GLY A 25 19.90 0.33 -2.22
CA GLY A 25 19.90 1.13 -3.43
C GLY A 25 18.64 1.97 -3.67
N TYR A 26 17.67 1.96 -2.74
CA TYR A 26 16.44 2.76 -2.88
C TYR A 26 15.87 3.23 -1.54
N VAL A 27 15.07 4.28 -1.61
CA VAL A 27 14.20 4.72 -0.51
C VAL A 27 12.75 4.53 -0.94
N LEU A 28 11.97 3.85 -0.12
CA LEU A 28 10.52 3.73 -0.28
C LEU A 28 9.82 4.70 0.67
N THR A 29 9.08 5.65 0.12
CA THR A 29 8.08 6.41 0.87
C THR A 29 6.71 5.80 0.62
N ALA A 30 6.11 5.23 1.67
CA ALA A 30 4.77 4.66 1.63
C ALA A 30 3.80 5.57 2.38
N LYS A 31 2.64 5.87 1.77
CA LYS A 31 1.57 6.65 2.39
C LYS A 31 0.25 5.93 2.20
N HIS A 32 -0.60 5.96 3.22
CA HIS A 32 -1.97 5.49 3.09
C HIS A 32 -2.98 6.50 3.62
N THR A 33 -4.17 6.44 3.05
CA THR A 33 -5.32 7.29 3.40
C THR A 33 -6.61 6.50 3.26
N PRO A 34 -7.67 6.84 4.02
CA PRO A 34 -8.98 6.23 3.85
C PRO A 34 -9.46 6.28 2.39
N TRP A 35 -9.79 5.13 1.84
CA TRP A 35 -10.32 4.96 0.49
C TRP A 35 -11.84 4.95 0.49
N THR A 36 -12.52 6.07 0.28
CA THR A 36 -13.99 6.15 0.39
C THR A 36 -14.73 5.83 -0.91
N PHE A 37 -14.03 5.71 -2.03
CA PHE A 37 -14.66 5.54 -3.33
C PHE A 37 -15.26 4.13 -3.51
N GLY A 38 -16.55 4.07 -3.83
CA GLY A 38 -17.21 2.85 -4.30
C GLY A 38 -17.38 1.73 -3.27
N ARG A 39 -17.06 1.95 -1.99
CA ARG A 39 -17.14 0.89 -0.95
C ARG A 39 -18.50 0.23 -0.81
N GLU A 40 -19.57 1.00 -1.01
CA GLU A 40 -20.95 0.53 -0.86
C GLU A 40 -21.67 0.37 -2.20
N GLN A 41 -21.02 0.76 -3.30
CA GLN A 41 -21.64 0.88 -4.62
C GLN A 41 -21.01 -0.04 -5.66
N LEU A 42 -19.80 -0.52 -5.41
CA LEU A 42 -19.07 -1.38 -6.33
C LEU A 42 -18.97 -2.80 -5.74
N ASN A 43 -19.49 -3.75 -6.51
CA ASN A 43 -19.29 -5.17 -6.27
C ASN A 43 -18.04 -5.59 -7.04
N PHE A 44 -17.05 -6.12 -6.33
CA PHE A 44 -15.80 -6.59 -6.93
C PHE A 44 -15.78 -8.11 -6.90
N PHE A 45 -15.31 -8.70 -8.00
CA PHE A 45 -15.23 -10.15 -8.16
C PHE A 45 -13.84 -10.54 -8.63
N TRP A 46 -13.32 -11.65 -8.12
CA TRP A 46 -12.15 -12.35 -8.65
C TRP A 46 -12.58 -13.74 -9.12
N GLY A 47 -12.93 -13.85 -10.39
CA GLY A 47 -13.63 -15.03 -10.89
C GLY A 47 -15.02 -15.12 -10.27
N GLU A 48 -15.28 -16.20 -9.53
CA GLU A 48 -16.56 -16.43 -8.83
C GLU A 48 -16.54 -15.94 -7.38
N GLU A 49 -15.39 -15.46 -6.88
CA GLU A 49 -15.26 -15.00 -5.50
C GLU A 49 -15.61 -13.52 -5.36
N ASP A 50 -16.50 -13.20 -4.42
CA ASP A 50 -16.72 -11.83 -3.95
C ASP A 50 -15.49 -11.33 -3.20
N ILE A 51 -14.96 -10.17 -3.59
CA ILE A 51 -13.84 -9.54 -2.89
C ILE A 51 -14.24 -8.18 -2.32
N LEU A 52 -13.75 -7.89 -1.12
CA LEU A 52 -13.95 -6.60 -0.46
C LEU A 52 -12.75 -5.68 -0.70
N PRO A 53 -12.96 -4.42 -1.10
CA PRO A 53 -11.87 -3.47 -1.24
C PRO A 53 -11.27 -3.14 0.14
N CYS A 54 -9.95 -2.96 0.18
CA CYS A 54 -9.28 -2.47 1.38
C CYS A 54 -9.84 -1.09 1.79
N ARG A 55 -9.91 -0.82 3.10
CA ARG A 55 -10.37 0.46 3.62
C ARG A 55 -9.39 1.59 3.33
N ASP A 56 -8.12 1.29 3.11
CA ASP A 56 -7.10 2.29 2.86
C ASP A 56 -6.51 2.16 1.47
N LYS A 57 -6.30 3.31 0.83
CA LYS A 57 -5.56 3.41 -0.42
C LYS A 57 -4.11 3.66 -0.09
N TRP A 58 -3.24 2.87 -0.71
CA TRP A 58 -1.80 3.01 -0.58
C TRP A 58 -1.18 3.66 -1.80
N SER A 59 -0.22 4.55 -1.55
CA SER A 59 0.69 5.11 -2.54
C SER A 59 2.12 4.77 -2.14
N PHE A 60 2.88 4.22 -3.07
CA PHE A 60 4.27 3.82 -2.88
C PHE A 60 5.15 4.60 -3.85
N PHE A 61 6.10 5.35 -3.31
CA PHE A 61 7.07 6.12 -4.09
C PHE A 61 8.47 5.57 -3.85
N PHE A 62 9.11 5.11 -4.94
CA PHE A 62 10.47 4.61 -4.93
C PHE A 62 11.40 5.66 -5.52
N ALA A 63 12.47 5.97 -4.79
CA ALA A 63 13.56 6.80 -5.29
C ALA A 63 14.87 6.01 -5.22
N SER A 64 15.78 6.26 -6.15
CA SER A 64 17.16 5.78 -6.02
C SER A 64 17.77 6.36 -4.74
N SER A 65 18.46 5.53 -3.96
CA SER A 65 19.25 6.01 -2.83
C SER A 65 20.65 6.43 -3.24
N LYS A 66 21.04 6.21 -4.50
CA LYS A 66 22.30 6.70 -5.04
C LYS A 66 22.12 8.17 -5.42
N LEU A 67 22.90 9.04 -4.78
CA LEU A 67 23.22 10.35 -5.33
C LEU A 67 23.79 10.11 -6.73
N GLU A 68 23.26 10.80 -7.74
CA GLU A 68 23.96 10.96 -9.01
C GLU A 68 25.30 11.64 -8.65
N GLU A 69 26.41 10.92 -8.87
CA GLU A 69 27.78 11.45 -8.81
C GLU A 69 28.05 12.43 -9.95
#